data_AF-A0A3G3MHL2-F1
#
_entry.id   AF-A0A3G3MHL2-F1
#
_cell.length_a   1.000
_cell.length_b   1.000
_cell.length_c   1.000
_cell.angle_alpha   90.00
_cell.angle_beta   90.00
_cell.angle_gamma   90.00
#
_symmetry.space_group_name_H-M   'P 1'
#
loop_
_entity.id
_entity.type
_entity.pdbx_description
1 polymer ?
#
loop_
_entity_poly.entity_id
_entity_poly.type
_entity_poly.pdbx_seq_one_letter_code
_entity_poly.pdbx_strand_id
1 'polypeptide(L)'
;MEIQTNSVYKYLNSIVNYKVGDLSIQLIHLLLGFFVSTALSTITTQTGDWVIIAAAFITIFQEVVSKIIYKDPASTNYKKQHTLKKRMNNIKIGILYGLFVDAFKLGS
;
A
#
# COMPACT_ATOMS: atom_id res chain seq x y z
N MET A 1 8.08 32.82 -30.10
CA MET A 1 7.38 32.59 -28.82
C MET A 1 6.55 31.30 -28.82
N GLU A 2 5.85 30.95 -29.90
CA GLU A 2 5.01 29.74 -29.96
C GLU A 2 5.76 28.39 -29.91
N ILE A 3 7.02 28.35 -30.36
CA ILE A 3 7.82 27.10 -30.32
C ILE A 3 8.19 26.72 -28.87
N GLN A 4 8.42 27.71 -28.01
CA GLN A 4 8.73 27.49 -26.60
C GLN A 4 7.48 27.04 -25.82
N THR A 5 6.30 27.59 -26.13
CA THR A 5 5.05 27.17 -25.46
C THR A 5 4.70 25.73 -25.78
N ASN A 6 4.96 25.27 -27.00
CA ASN A 6 4.68 23.90 -27.41
C ASN A 6 5.63 22.86 -26.77
N SER A 7 6.90 23.21 -26.53
CA SER A 7 7.83 22.33 -25.80
C SER A 7 7.47 22.22 -24.32
N VAL A 8 7.06 23.34 -23.71
CA VAL A 8 6.59 23.38 -22.31
C VAL A 8 5.31 22.55 -22.16
N TYR A 9 4.35 22.68 -23.08
CA TYR A 9 3.13 21.87 -23.07
C TYR A 9 3.42 20.37 -23.17
N LYS A 10 4.33 19.97 -24.07
CA LYS A 10 4.74 18.56 -24.21
C LYS A 10 5.42 18.02 -22.94
N TYR A 11 6.22 18.84 -22.27
CA TYR A 11 6.90 18.47 -21.02
C TYR A 11 5.93 18.37 -19.84
N LEU A 12 4.98 19.29 -19.73
CA LEU A 12 3.92 19.21 -18.72
C LEU A 12 3.04 17.98 -18.95
N ASN A 13 2.66 17.70 -20.20
CA ASN A 13 1.83 16.56 -20.52
C ASN A 13 2.51 15.21 -20.24
N SER A 14 3.83 15.11 -20.45
CA SER A 14 4.58 13.89 -20.14
C SER A 14 4.71 13.65 -18.62
N ILE A 15 4.92 14.71 -17.83
CA ILE A 15 4.95 14.61 -16.37
C ILE A 15 3.58 14.26 -15.82
N VAL A 16 2.53 14.94 -16.27
CA VAL A 16 1.17 14.74 -15.76
C VAL A 16 0.67 13.33 -16.08
N ASN A 17 0.71 12.88 -17.34
CA ASN A 17 0.13 11.57 -17.68
C ASN A 17 0.90 10.38 -17.09
N TYR A 18 2.24 10.40 -17.14
CA TYR A 18 3.03 9.28 -16.60
C TYR A 18 2.93 9.20 -15.07
N LYS A 19 3.07 10.34 -14.38
CA LYS A 19 3.14 10.37 -12.92
C LYS A 19 1.77 10.19 -12.27
N VAL A 20 0.69 10.69 -12.89
CA VAL A 20 -0.68 10.50 -12.39
C VAL A 20 -1.10 9.03 -12.55
N GLY A 21 -0.82 8.38 -13.68
CA GLY A 21 -1.15 6.96 -13.87
C GLY A 21 -0.50 6.05 -12.82
N ASP A 22 0.79 6.28 -12.54
CA ASP A 22 1.51 5.54 -11.50
C ASP A 22 0.98 5.80 -10.08
N LEU A 23 0.53 7.03 -9.80
CA LEU A 23 -0.12 7.38 -8.53
C LEU A 23 -1.49 6.71 -8.40
N SER A 24 -2.31 6.71 -9.46
CA SER A 24 -3.62 6.04 -9.48
C SER A 24 -3.48 4.55 -9.21
N ILE A 25 -2.52 3.88 -9.85
CA ILE A 25 -2.24 2.45 -9.58
C ILE A 25 -1.83 2.27 -8.12
N GLN A 26 -0.95 3.11 -7.59
CA GLN A 26 -0.51 3.04 -6.19
C GLN A 26 -1.66 3.21 -5.20
N LEU A 27 -2.59 4.13 -5.48
CA LEU A 27 -3.80 4.35 -4.68
C LEU A 27 -4.74 3.16 -4.74
N ILE A 28 -4.97 2.55 -5.91
CA ILE A 28 -5.81 1.35 -6.03
C ILE A 28 -5.28 0.22 -5.14
N HIS A 29 -3.96 -0.01 -5.14
CA HIS A 29 -3.34 -1.02 -4.27
C HIS A 29 -3.49 -0.68 -2.78
N LEU A 30 -3.39 0.61 -2.42
CA LEU A 30 -3.59 1.06 -1.04
C LEU A 30 -5.04 0.88 -0.59
N LEU A 31 -6.02 1.29 -1.41
CA LEU A 31 -7.45 1.12 -1.12
C LEU A 31 -7.84 -0.36 -1.06
N LEU A 32 -7.25 -1.20 -1.92
CA LEU A 32 -7.45 -2.64 -1.85
C LEU A 32 -6.99 -3.21 -0.49
N GLY A 33 -5.82 -2.80 -0.02
CA GLY A 33 -5.33 -3.19 1.30
C GLY A 33 -6.24 -2.72 2.43
N PHE A 34 -6.73 -1.48 2.34
CA PHE A 34 -7.68 -0.93 3.31
C PHE A 34 -8.99 -1.74 3.35
N PHE A 35 -9.53 -2.10 2.19
CA PHE A 35 -10.74 -2.93 2.10
C PHE A 35 -10.54 -4.31 2.74
N VAL A 36 -9.42 -4.98 2.45
CA VAL A 36 -9.08 -6.27 3.07
C VAL A 36 -9.00 -6.15 4.59
N SER A 37 -8.40 -5.08 5.10
CA SER A 37 -8.36 -4.81 6.53
C SER A 37 -9.75 -4.67 7.14
N THR A 38 -10.63 -3.89 6.53
CA THR A 38 -12.00 -3.72 7.06
C THR A 38 -12.75 -5.05 7.09
N ALA A 39 -12.59 -5.90 6.06
CA ALA A 39 -13.15 -7.24 6.05
C ALA A 39 -12.58 -8.11 7.18
N LEU A 40 -11.25 -8.11 7.37
CA LEU A 40 -10.61 -8.83 8.47
C LEU A 40 -11.11 -8.35 9.83
N SER A 41 -11.24 -7.04 10.04
CA SER A 41 -11.75 -6.45 11.29
C SER A 41 -13.19 -6.91 11.58
N THR A 42 -14.06 -6.97 10.57
CA THR A 42 -15.43 -7.47 10.77
C THR A 42 -15.47 -8.95 11.16
N ILE A 43 -14.64 -9.79 10.54
CA ILE A 43 -14.57 -11.22 10.85
C ILE A 43 -14.02 -11.44 12.26
N THR A 44 -12.95 -10.75 12.65
CA THR A 44 -12.36 -10.89 13.99
C THR A 44 -13.28 -10.36 15.07
N THR A 45 -13.99 -9.26 14.82
CA THR A 45 -14.96 -8.66 15.74
C THR A 45 -16.20 -9.54 15.91
N GLN A 46 -16.72 -10.13 14.83
CA GLN A 46 -17.88 -11.02 14.89
C GLN A 46 -17.60 -12.28 15.72
N THR A 47 -16.35 -12.76 15.72
CA THR A 47 -15.96 -14.00 16.41
C THR A 47 -15.49 -13.76 17.85
N GLY A 48 -15.36 -12.50 18.29
CA GLY A 48 -15.20 -12.03 19.70
C GLY A 48 -13.99 -12.54 20.48
N ASP A 49 -13.89 -13.85 20.66
CA ASP A 49 -12.95 -14.53 21.55
C ASP A 49 -11.57 -14.78 20.92
N TRP A 50 -11.47 -14.71 19.59
CA TRP A 50 -10.27 -15.09 18.83
C TRP A 50 -9.38 -13.89 18.47
N VAL A 51 -9.67 -12.69 18.98
CA VAL A 51 -8.99 -11.44 18.59
C VAL A 51 -7.47 -11.50 18.82
N ILE A 52 -7.03 -12.05 19.96
CA ILE A 52 -5.60 -12.15 20.32
C ILE A 52 -4.86 -13.08 19.35
N ILE A 53 -5.48 -14.21 18.99
CA ILE A 53 -4.92 -15.18 18.04
C ILE A 53 -4.85 -14.58 16.64
N ALA A 54 -5.89 -13.85 16.22
CA ALA A 54 -5.91 -13.16 14.94
C ALA A 54 -4.83 -12.07 14.85
N ALA A 55 -4.63 -11.28 15.91
CA ALA A 55 -3.59 -10.26 15.98
C ALA A 55 -2.17 -10.87 15.87
N ALA A 56 -1.93 -12.00 16.55
CA ALA A 56 -0.67 -12.74 16.44
C ALA A 56 -0.45 -13.25 15.00
N PHE A 57 -1.49 -13.82 14.37
CA PHE A 57 -1.42 -14.31 12.99
C PHE A 57 -1.11 -13.17 11.99
N ILE A 58 -1.80 -12.03 12.11
CA ILE A 58 -1.56 -10.84 11.29
C ILE A 58 -0.14 -10.32 11.47
N THR A 59 0.39 -10.32 12.70
CA THR A 59 1.75 -9.87 12.98
C THR A 59 2.78 -10.81 12.34
N ILE A 60 2.59 -12.13 12.43
CA ILE A 60 3.46 -13.12 11.77
C ILE A 60 3.40 -12.96 10.25
N PHE A 61 2.19 -12.85 9.68
CA PHE A 61 2.01 -12.62 8.25
C PHE A 61 2.77 -11.36 7.81
N GLN A 62 2.69 -10.30 8.63
CA GLN A 62 3.34 -9.05 8.31
C GLN A 62 4.87 -9.12 8.36
N GLU A 63 5.41 -9.86 9.32
CA GLU A 63 6.84 -10.14 9.41
C GLU A 63 7.33 -11.01 8.25
N VAL A 64 6.55 -12.01 7.82
CA VAL A 64 6.85 -12.81 6.63
C VAL A 64 6.89 -11.93 5.38
N VAL A 65 5.91 -11.04 5.19
CA VAL A 65 5.90 -10.09 4.07
C VAL A 65 7.11 -9.14 4.13
N SER A 66 7.45 -8.61 5.31
CA SER A 66 8.67 -7.82 5.51
C SER A 66 9.91 -8.61 5.07
N LYS A 67 10.06 -9.84 5.56
CA LYS A 67 11.19 -10.70 5.21
C LYS A 67 11.26 -10.91 3.70
N ILE A 68 10.15 -11.18 3.02
CA ILE A 68 10.11 -11.38 1.56
C ILE A 68 10.56 -10.11 0.79
N ILE A 69 10.16 -8.91 1.24
CA ILE A 69 10.51 -7.64 0.59
C ILE A 69 12.02 -7.32 0.79
N TYR A 70 12.56 -7.63 1.97
CA TYR A 70 13.91 -7.23 2.39
C TYR A 70 14.98 -8.33 2.33
N LYS A 71 14.64 -9.58 1.98
CA LYS A 71 15.61 -10.70 1.87
C LYS A 71 16.66 -10.49 0.77
N ASP A 72 16.38 -9.64 -0.21
CA ASP A 72 17.31 -9.33 -1.29
C ASP A 72 18.27 -8.19 -0.88
N PRO A 73 19.60 -8.40 -0.83
CA PRO A 73 20.57 -7.32 -0.62
C PRO A 73 20.52 -6.27 -1.75
N ALA A 74 19.99 -6.63 -2.93
CA ALA A 74 19.71 -5.72 -4.04
C ALA A 74 18.49 -4.79 -3.83
N SER A 75 17.66 -5.05 -2.80
CA SER A 75 16.45 -4.27 -2.46
C SER A 75 16.76 -2.93 -1.78
N THR A 76 18.02 -2.73 -1.35
CA THR A 76 18.53 -1.48 -0.75
C THR A 76 18.61 -0.33 -1.76
N ASN A 77 18.67 -0.65 -3.05
CA ASN A 77 18.57 0.34 -4.12
C ASN A 77 17.10 0.66 -4.41
N TYR A 78 16.55 1.63 -3.68
CA TYR A 78 15.20 2.19 -3.89
C TYR A 78 14.89 2.52 -5.36
N LYS A 79 15.91 2.87 -6.16
CA LYS A 79 15.77 3.19 -7.59
C LYS A 79 15.43 1.99 -8.48
N LYS A 80 15.65 0.76 -8.03
CA LYS A 80 15.47 -0.48 -8.83
C LYS A 80 14.53 -1.48 -8.17
N GLN A 81 13.64 -1.03 -7.27
CA GLN A 81 12.60 -1.90 -6.76
C GLN A 81 11.68 -2.34 -7.91
N HIS A 82 11.58 -3.65 -8.12
CA HIS A 82 10.60 -4.24 -9.01
C HIS A 82 9.21 -3.64 -8.73
N THR A 83 8.50 -3.23 -9.78
CA THR A 83 7.16 -2.62 -9.70
C THR A 83 6.19 -3.45 -8.86
N LEU A 84 6.36 -4.79 -8.83
CA LEU A 84 5.59 -5.70 -8.01
C LEU A 84 5.86 -5.55 -6.51
N LYS A 85 7.13 -5.40 -6.09
CA LYS A 85 7.51 -5.19 -4.67
C LYS A 85 6.91 -3.88 -4.15
N LYS A 86 6.94 -2.81 -4.96
CA LYS A 86 6.31 -1.52 -4.63
C LYS A 86 4.79 -1.64 -4.44
N ARG A 87 4.11 -2.39 -5.34
CA ARG A 87 2.67 -2.65 -5.25
C ARG A 87 2.29 -3.45 -4.01
N MET A 88 3.04 -4.51 -3.70
CA MET A 88 2.83 -5.30 -2.47
C MET A 88 3.02 -4.46 -1.21
N ASN A 89 4.02 -3.57 -1.21
CA ASN A 89 4.24 -2.66 -0.09
C ASN A 89 3.08 -1.66 0.10
N ASN A 90 2.48 -1.17 -0.99
CA ASN A 90 1.30 -0.31 -0.88
C ASN A 90 0.08 -1.03 -0.31
N ILE A 91 -0.17 -2.29 -0.72
CA ILE A 91 -1.24 -3.12 -0.12
C ILE A 91 -0.96 -3.30 1.38
N LYS A 92 0.29 -3.62 1.72
CA LYS A 92 0.75 -3.79 3.11
C LYS A 92 0.45 -2.56 3.97
N ILE A 93 0.77 -1.38 3.47
CA ILE A 93 0.47 -0.09 4.15
C ILE A 93 -1.04 0.11 4.28
N GLY A 94 -1.81 -0.18 3.22
CA GLY A 94 -3.27 -0.10 3.24
C GLY A 94 -3.91 -0.98 4.32
N ILE A 95 -3.44 -2.23 4.46
CA ILE A 95 -3.92 -3.15 5.50
C ILE A 95 -3.62 -2.61 6.90
N LEU A 96 -2.39 -2.16 7.14
CA LEU A 96 -1.99 -1.63 8.44
C LEU A 96 -2.80 -0.38 8.82
N TYR A 97 -2.98 0.53 7.85
CA TYR A 97 -3.75 1.75 8.06
C TYR A 97 -5.22 1.45 8.34
N GLY A 98 -5.84 0.52 7.59
CA GLY A 98 -7.23 0.11 7.86
C GLY A 98 -7.42 -0.46 9.26
N LEU A 99 -6.53 -1.34 9.71
CA LEU A 99 -6.65 -2.00 11.01
C LEU A 99 -6.48 -0.99 12.14
N PHE A 100 -5.56 -0.05 11.97
CA PHE A 100 -5.35 1.05 12.90
C PHE A 100 -6.57 1.96 13.00
N VAL A 101 -7.18 2.33 11.87
CA VAL A 101 -8.38 3.17 11.84
C VAL A 101 -9.55 2.48 12.53
N ASP A 102 -9.77 1.19 12.28
CA ASP A 102 -10.86 0.44 12.92
C ASP A 102 -10.61 0.20 14.41
N ALA A 103 -9.36 -0.07 14.82
CA ALA A 103 -8.99 -0.14 16.23
C ALA A 103 -9.21 1.21 16.95
N PHE A 104 -8.91 2.33 16.30
CA PHE A 104 -9.16 3.66 16.86
C PHE A 104 -10.66 3.93 17.05
N LYS A 105 -11.50 3.49 16.11
CA LYS A 105 -12.97 3.60 16.22
C LYS A 105 -13.53 2.80 17.41
N LEU A 106 -12.95 1.64 17.71
CA LEU A 106 -13.40 0.76 18.80
C LEU A 106 -12.79 1.13 20.16
N GLY A 107 -11.73 1.93 20.17
CA GLY A 107 -11.02 2.36 21.37
C GLY A 107 -11.45 3.72 21.95
N SER A 108 -12.44 4.41 21.36
CA SER A 108 -13.04 5.65 21.88
C SER A 108 -14.39 5.39 22.54
#